data_AF-A0A2V7LBC6-F1
#
_entry.id   AF-A0A2V7LBC6-F1
#
_cell.length_a   1.000
_cell.length_b   1.000
_cell.length_c   1.000
_cell.angle_alpha   90.00
_cell.angle_beta   90.00
_cell.angle_gamma   90.00
#
_symmetry.space_group_name_H-M   'P 1'
#
loop_
_entity.id
_entity.type
_entity.pdbx_description
1 polymer ?
#
loop_
_entity_poly.entity_id
_entity_poly.type
_entity_poly.pdbx_seq_one_letter_code
_entity_poly.pdbx_strand_id
1 'polypeptide(L)'
;MATYYCPAHADALGLKAGIDTSDLLGTTYQREKHAKHTSTSGSSSEGVRTVFDSNSTAYYAECIRATITHGFVELTGQRKNILFVPSTGSALGVKLNWGVEASKPDTIVVVKTSQASAIHAFLDNSSNYSTSRCAQRGCALW
;
A
#
# COMPACT_ATOMS: atom_id res chain seq x y z
N MET A 1 -17.79 -2.19 7.30
CA MET A 1 -16.81 -2.11 8.41
C MET A 1 -15.57 -2.89 7.99
N ALA A 2 -14.37 -2.35 8.22
CA ALA A 2 -13.13 -3.03 7.88
C ALA A 2 -12.77 -4.08 8.95
N THR A 3 -12.20 -5.20 8.52
CA THR A 3 -11.68 -6.25 9.40
C THR A 3 -10.19 -6.40 9.17
N TYR A 4 -9.41 -6.46 10.24
CA TYR A 4 -7.95 -6.47 10.15
C TYR A 4 -7.35 -7.78 10.62
N TYR A 5 -6.30 -8.25 9.94
CA TYR A 5 -5.59 -9.48 10.27
C TYR A 5 -4.10 -9.21 10.34
N CYS A 6 -3.46 -9.57 11.45
CA CYS A 6 -2.01 -9.50 11.54
C CYS A 6 -1.37 -10.44 10.49
N PRO A 7 -0.08 -10.24 10.16
CA PRO A 7 0.60 -11.00 9.09
C PRO A 7 0.40 -12.51 9.21
N ALA A 8 0.66 -13.07 10.40
CA ALA A 8 0.55 -14.52 10.63
C ALA A 8 -0.86 -15.07 10.41
N HIS A 9 -1.91 -14.38 10.87
CA HIS A 9 -3.29 -14.84 10.65
C HIS A 9 -3.74 -14.62 9.21
N ALA A 10 -3.28 -13.54 8.57
CA ALA A 10 -3.56 -13.30 7.16
C ALA A 10 -2.96 -14.40 6.27
N ASP A 11 -1.76 -14.88 6.58
CA ASP A 11 -1.12 -15.97 5.85
C ASP A 11 -1.83 -17.31 6.10
N ALA A 12 -2.16 -17.62 7.36
CA ALA A 12 -2.91 -18.82 7.71
C ALA A 12 -4.28 -18.92 7.02
N LEU A 13 -4.92 -17.76 6.76
CA LEU A 13 -6.20 -17.66 6.04
C LEU A 13 -6.03 -17.52 4.52
N GLY A 14 -4.80 -17.55 4.00
CA GLY A 14 -4.53 -17.38 2.57
C GLY A 14 -4.90 -15.98 2.04
N LEU A 15 -5.02 -14.98 2.91
CA LEU A 15 -5.45 -13.65 2.50
C LEU A 15 -4.42 -12.96 1.59
N LYS A 16 -3.12 -13.26 1.75
CA LYS A 16 -2.06 -12.70 0.90
C LYS A 16 -1.76 -13.51 -0.36
N ALA A 17 -2.44 -14.65 -0.56
CA ALA A 17 -2.19 -15.54 -1.70
C ALA A 17 -2.63 -14.94 -3.05
N GLY A 18 -2.03 -15.44 -4.13
CA GLY A 18 -2.37 -15.07 -5.51
C GLY A 18 -1.95 -13.66 -5.90
N ILE A 19 -0.93 -13.12 -5.25
CA ILE A 19 -0.29 -11.86 -5.65
C ILE A 19 0.94 -12.20 -6.49
N ASP A 20 0.93 -11.75 -7.74
CA ASP A 20 2.09 -11.87 -8.61
C ASP A 20 2.94 -10.60 -8.52
N THR A 21 4.20 -10.76 -8.10
CA THR A 21 5.19 -9.66 -8.00
C THR A 21 6.33 -9.79 -9.01
N SER A 22 6.20 -10.70 -9.97
CA SER A 22 7.20 -10.93 -11.02
C SER A 22 7.23 -9.77 -12.02
N ASP A 23 6.06 -9.21 -12.37
CA ASP A 23 5.94 -8.06 -13.24
C ASP A 23 4.95 -7.02 -12.68
N LEU A 24 5.50 -6.02 -12.00
CA LEU A 24 4.75 -4.92 -11.39
C LEU A 24 4.46 -3.78 -12.36
N LEU A 25 4.85 -3.91 -13.64
CA LEU A 25 4.57 -2.97 -14.72
C LEU A 25 3.96 -3.67 -15.96
N GLY A 26 3.56 -4.93 -15.82
CA GLY A 26 3.16 -5.77 -16.95
C GLY A 26 1.87 -5.30 -17.62
N THR A 27 0.94 -4.75 -16.83
CA THR A 27 -0.33 -4.21 -17.34
C THR A 27 -0.31 -2.70 -17.49
N THR A 28 -1.17 -2.17 -18.37
CA THR A 28 -1.39 -0.72 -18.50
C THR A 28 -1.82 -0.11 -17.16
N TYR A 29 -2.71 -0.78 -16.45
CA TYR A 29 -3.15 -0.36 -15.12
C TYR A 29 -1.98 -0.19 -14.14
N GLN A 30 -1.10 -1.19 -14.05
CA GLN A 30 0.07 -1.14 -13.18
C GLN A 30 1.04 -0.01 -13.57
N ARG A 31 1.28 0.21 -14.86
CA ARG A 31 2.11 1.33 -15.34
C ARG A 31 1.53 2.69 -14.98
N GLU A 32 0.23 2.87 -15.15
CA GLU A 32 -0.48 4.09 -14.77
C GLU A 32 -0.41 4.34 -13.27
N LYS A 33 -0.59 3.29 -12.44
CA LYS A 33 -0.47 3.41 -10.98
C LYS A 33 0.96 3.68 -10.54
N HIS A 34 1.95 3.02 -11.13
CA HIS A 34 3.35 3.32 -10.88
C HIS A 34 3.64 4.78 -11.19
N ALA A 35 3.32 5.25 -12.41
CA ALA A 35 3.57 6.64 -12.81
C ALA A 35 2.88 7.66 -11.88
N LYS A 36 1.64 7.38 -11.47
CA LYS A 36 0.91 8.22 -10.49
C LYS A 36 1.65 8.34 -9.16
N HIS A 37 2.28 7.26 -8.71
CA HIS A 37 2.89 7.16 -7.38
C HIS A 37 4.40 7.38 -7.37
N THR A 38 5.07 7.51 -8.51
CA THR A 38 6.53 7.74 -8.57
C THR A 38 6.91 9.04 -9.27
N SER A 39 5.95 9.76 -9.86
CA SER A 39 6.19 11.02 -10.57
C SER A 39 5.45 12.21 -9.96
N THR A 40 6.17 13.32 -9.80
CA THR A 40 5.61 14.64 -9.46
C THR A 40 5.20 15.45 -10.69
N SER A 41 5.67 15.08 -11.89
CA SER A 41 5.45 15.84 -13.13
C SER A 41 4.13 15.52 -13.84
N GLY A 42 3.36 14.55 -13.33
CA GLY A 42 2.03 14.24 -13.87
C GLY A 42 1.02 15.35 -13.55
N SER A 43 0.35 15.89 -14.56
CA SER A 43 -0.93 16.58 -14.38
C SER A 43 -1.98 15.52 -14.10
N SER A 44 -2.19 15.17 -12.83
CA SER A 44 -3.32 14.34 -12.46
C SER A 44 -4.54 15.24 -12.33
N SER A 45 -5.59 14.95 -13.09
CA SER A 45 -6.95 15.46 -12.83
C SER A 45 -7.45 15.12 -11.41
N GLU A 46 -6.75 14.24 -10.70
CA GLU A 46 -6.96 13.92 -9.30
C GLU A 46 -6.36 14.99 -8.38
N GLY A 47 -7.22 15.64 -7.60
CA GLY A 47 -6.83 16.65 -6.63
C GLY A 47 -5.96 16.12 -5.48
N VAL A 48 -5.91 14.81 -5.22
CA VAL A 48 -5.08 14.21 -4.16
C VAL A 48 -4.30 13.00 -4.68
N ARG A 49 -2.98 12.98 -4.44
CA ARG A 49 -2.11 11.83 -4.72
C ARG A 49 -0.99 11.69 -3.69
N THR A 50 -0.35 10.53 -3.68
CA THR A 50 0.88 10.29 -2.93
C THR A 50 1.99 9.87 -3.88
N VAL A 51 3.18 10.39 -3.64
CA VAL A 51 4.38 10.15 -4.46
C VAL A 51 5.47 9.63 -3.55
N PHE A 52 6.03 8.48 -3.89
CA PHE A 52 7.20 7.90 -3.22
C PHE A 52 8.40 8.84 -3.38
N ASP A 53 9.28 8.84 -2.38
CA ASP A 53 10.52 9.62 -2.35
C ASP A 53 11.54 9.21 -3.44
N SER A 54 11.36 8.03 -4.03
CA SER A 54 12.11 7.58 -5.21
C SER A 54 11.19 7.31 -6.39
N ASN A 55 11.64 7.73 -7.58
CA ASN A 55 10.98 7.38 -8.84
C ASN A 55 11.43 6.00 -9.39
N SER A 56 12.29 5.29 -8.67
CA SER A 56 12.84 4.01 -9.07
C SER A 56 11.78 2.91 -9.05
N THR A 57 11.62 2.21 -10.18
CA THR A 57 10.79 1.01 -10.25
C THR A 57 11.28 -0.08 -9.30
N ALA A 58 12.60 -0.19 -9.08
CA ALA A 58 13.15 -1.19 -8.16
C ALA A 58 12.75 -0.89 -6.71
N TYR A 59 12.79 0.39 -6.30
CA TYR A 59 12.34 0.82 -4.98
C TYR A 59 10.83 0.57 -4.78
N TYR A 60 10.02 0.96 -5.77
CA TYR A 60 8.58 0.70 -5.74
C TYR A 60 8.25 -0.80 -5.62
N ALA A 61 9.01 -1.65 -6.31
CA ALA A 61 8.89 -3.10 -6.23
C ALA A 61 9.29 -3.66 -4.86
N GLU A 62 10.36 -3.14 -4.27
CA GLU A 62 10.80 -3.48 -2.92
C GLU A 62 9.75 -3.12 -1.88
N CYS A 63 9.18 -1.91 -1.95
CA CYS A 63 8.07 -1.48 -1.10
C CYS A 63 6.89 -2.47 -1.17
N ILE A 64 6.46 -2.85 -2.38
CA ILE A 64 5.36 -3.82 -2.56
C ILE A 64 5.70 -5.17 -1.90
N ARG A 65 6.90 -5.70 -2.15
CA ARG A 65 7.34 -6.99 -1.58
C ARG A 65 7.41 -6.94 -0.06
N ALA A 66 8.00 -5.90 0.50
CA ALA A 66 8.07 -5.70 1.94
C ALA A 66 6.68 -5.62 2.57
N THR A 67 5.76 -4.88 1.94
CA THR A 67 4.37 -4.79 2.42
C THR A 67 3.65 -6.13 2.36
N ILE A 68 3.82 -6.93 1.32
CA ILE A 68 3.21 -8.27 1.25
C ILE A 68 3.76 -9.17 2.35
N THR A 69 5.08 -9.19 2.54
CA THR A 69 5.74 -10.04 3.55
C THR A 69 5.34 -9.64 4.97
N HIS A 70 5.50 -8.36 5.32
CA HIS A 70 5.42 -7.90 6.71
C HIS A 70 4.11 -7.23 7.08
N GLY A 71 3.28 -6.87 6.09
CA GLY A 71 2.09 -6.09 6.32
C GLY A 71 0.91 -6.88 6.89
N PHE A 72 0.05 -6.18 7.61
CA PHE A 72 -1.25 -6.68 8.04
C PHE A 72 -2.29 -6.44 6.95
N VAL A 73 -3.36 -7.24 6.96
CA VAL A 73 -4.40 -7.18 5.94
C VAL A 73 -5.62 -6.42 6.46
N GLU A 74 -6.10 -5.45 5.69
CA GLU A 74 -7.40 -4.83 5.83
C GLU A 74 -8.38 -5.46 4.81
N LEU A 75 -9.52 -5.93 5.30
CA LEU A 75 -10.63 -6.43 4.49
C LEU A 75 -11.83 -5.49 4.61
N THR A 76 -12.28 -4.95 3.47
CA THR A 76 -13.52 -4.18 3.38
C THR A 76 -14.37 -4.72 2.24
N GLY A 77 -15.35 -5.57 2.56
CA GLY A 77 -16.12 -6.29 1.55
C GLY A 77 -15.21 -7.20 0.72
N GLN A 78 -15.17 -7.00 -0.60
CA GLN A 78 -14.26 -7.72 -1.50
C GLN A 78 -12.88 -7.07 -1.64
N ARG A 79 -12.71 -5.83 -1.16
CA ARG A 79 -11.43 -5.12 -1.24
C ARG A 79 -10.50 -5.65 -0.16
N LYS A 80 -9.26 -5.96 -0.58
CA LYS A 80 -8.19 -6.36 0.32
C LYS A 80 -7.01 -5.42 0.14
N ASN A 81 -6.63 -4.73 1.21
CA ASN A 81 -5.40 -3.96 1.24
C ASN A 81 -4.40 -4.65 2.17
N ILE A 82 -3.12 -4.50 1.89
CA ILE A 82 -2.03 -4.93 2.77
C ILE A 82 -1.27 -3.67 3.17
N LEU A 83 -1.05 -3.50 4.46
CA LEU A 83 -0.53 -2.26 5.04
C LEU A 83 0.74 -2.54 5.82
N PHE A 84 1.75 -1.71 5.63
CA PHE A 84 3.03 -1.86 6.29
C PHE A 84 3.61 -0.50 6.64
N VAL A 85 4.02 -0.33 7.89
CA VAL A 85 4.79 0.81 8.38
C VAL A 85 6.24 0.36 8.53
N PRO A 86 7.16 0.84 7.69
CA PRO A 86 8.58 0.53 7.83
C PRO A 86 9.10 1.00 9.19
N SER A 87 9.98 0.21 9.80
CA SER A 87 10.57 0.50 11.12
C SER A 87 11.42 1.77 11.14
N THR A 88 11.87 2.24 9.99
CA THR A 88 12.44 3.57 9.81
C THR A 88 11.30 4.57 9.79
N GLY A 89 11.00 5.22 10.92
CA GLY A 89 9.98 6.28 11.06
C GLY A 89 10.27 7.56 10.27
N SER A 90 10.76 7.43 9.04
CA SER A 90 11.01 8.48 8.06
C SER A 90 9.87 8.54 7.08
N ALA A 91 9.62 9.74 6.54
CA ALA A 91 8.67 9.93 5.46
C ALA A 91 9.05 9.04 4.26
N LEU A 92 8.07 8.34 3.70
CA LEU A 92 8.26 7.48 2.51
C LEU A 92 8.10 8.25 1.20
N GLY A 93 7.82 9.55 1.32
CA GLY A 93 7.45 10.42 0.23
C GLY A 93 6.51 11.52 0.70
N VAL A 94 5.69 12.01 -0.23
CA VAL A 94 4.82 13.16 -0.01
C VAL A 94 3.40 12.89 -0.46
N LYS A 95 2.44 13.44 0.30
CA LYS A 95 1.05 13.59 -0.15
C LYS A 95 0.89 14.98 -0.75
N LEU A 96 0.33 15.04 -1.94
CA LEU A 96 0.03 16.26 -2.66
C LEU A 96 -1.48 16.49 -2.69
N ASN A 97 -1.90 17.72 -2.40
CA ASN A 97 -3.26 18.22 -2.57
C ASN A 97 -3.23 19.40 -3.53
N TRP A 98 -3.81 19.24 -4.73
CA TRP A 98 -3.73 20.19 -5.84
C TRP A 98 -2.28 20.61 -6.18
N GLY A 99 -1.35 19.66 -6.10
CA GLY A 99 0.08 19.89 -6.38
C GLY A 99 0.89 20.48 -5.21
N VAL A 100 0.25 20.83 -4.10
CA VAL A 100 0.90 21.35 -2.90
C VAL A 100 1.13 20.23 -1.89
N GLU A 101 2.32 20.19 -1.27
CA GLU A 101 2.60 19.24 -0.19
C GLU A 101 1.62 19.44 0.96
N ALA A 102 0.91 18.36 1.31
CA ALA A 102 -0.12 18.35 2.34
C ALA A 102 0.30 17.54 3.58
N SER A 103 1.04 16.43 3.40
CA SER A 103 1.55 15.63 4.50
C SER A 103 2.72 14.73 4.05
N LYS A 104 3.37 14.08 5.03
CA LYS A 104 4.45 13.11 4.84
C LYS A 104 4.01 11.72 5.32
N PRO A 105 3.47 10.90 4.40
CA PRO A 105 3.05 9.53 4.71
C PRO A 105 4.20 8.65 5.24
N ASP A 106 3.85 7.72 6.13
CA ASP A 106 4.74 6.75 6.78
C ASP A 106 4.30 5.29 6.57
N THR A 107 3.19 5.08 5.87
CA THR A 107 2.59 3.75 5.63
C THR A 107 2.54 3.45 4.14
N ILE A 108 2.93 2.23 3.76
CA ILE A 108 2.76 1.69 2.42
C ILE A 108 1.47 0.87 2.41
N VAL A 109 0.59 1.14 1.46
CA VAL A 109 -0.64 0.39 1.23
C VAL A 109 -0.57 -0.27 -0.14
N VAL A 110 -0.55 -1.61 -0.16
CA VAL A 110 -0.70 -2.42 -1.36
C VAL A 110 -2.16 -2.79 -1.55
N VAL A 111 -2.75 -2.39 -2.68
CA VAL A 111 -4.10 -2.78 -3.05
C VAL A 111 -4.04 -4.13 -3.74
N LYS A 112 -4.76 -5.11 -3.18
CA LYS A 112 -5.03 -6.39 -3.83
C LYS A 112 -6.45 -6.39 -4.38
N THR A 113 -6.55 -6.39 -5.70
CA THR A 113 -7.84 -6.59 -6.40
C THR A 113 -8.12 -8.08 -6.57
N SER A 114 -9.27 -8.42 -7.16
CA SER A 114 -9.61 -9.79 -7.55
C SER A 114 -8.70 -10.34 -8.66
N GLN A 115 -8.03 -9.46 -9.42
CA GLN A 115 -7.10 -9.81 -10.48
C GLN A 115 -5.66 -9.78 -9.95
N ALA A 116 -4.91 -10.87 -10.16
CA ALA A 116 -3.52 -10.98 -9.69
C ALA A 116 -2.61 -9.88 -10.28
N SER A 117 -2.90 -9.42 -11.50
CA SER A 117 -2.13 -8.42 -12.24
C SER A 117 -2.59 -6.98 -12.02
N ALA A 118 -3.57 -6.73 -11.16
CA ALA A 118 -4.03 -5.38 -10.83
C ALA A 118 -3.69 -5.04 -9.36
N ILE A 119 -2.43 -5.23 -9.01
CA ILE A 119 -1.84 -4.77 -7.75
C ILE A 119 -1.08 -3.45 -7.94
N HIS A 120 -1.13 -2.59 -6.94
CA HIS A 120 -0.31 -1.38 -6.87
C HIS A 120 -0.13 -0.93 -5.42
N ALA A 121 0.92 -0.14 -5.17
CA ALA A 121 1.14 0.53 -3.90
C ALA A 121 0.86 2.03 -3.99
N PHE A 122 0.39 2.58 -2.87
CA PHE A 122 0.32 4.00 -2.60
C PHE A 122 0.71 4.25 -1.13
N LEU A 123 0.98 5.51 -0.79
CA LEU A 123 1.31 5.89 0.59
C LEU A 123 0.09 6.39 1.37
N ASP A 124 0.07 6.14 2.68
CA ASP A 124 -0.88 6.73 3.62
C ASP A 124 -0.25 6.97 5.01
N ASN A 125 -1.05 7.39 6.00
CA ASN A 125 -0.61 7.70 7.35
C ASN A 125 -1.04 6.59 8.32
N SER A 126 -0.13 6.15 9.16
CA SER A 126 -0.33 5.06 10.14
C SER A 126 -1.41 5.42 11.17
N SER A 127 -1.57 6.71 11.45
CA SER A 127 -2.62 7.27 12.32
C SER A 127 -4.03 6.94 11.87
N ASN A 128 -4.27 6.62 10.59
CA ASN A 128 -5.57 6.18 10.09
C ASN A 128 -5.95 4.78 10.61
N TYR A 129 -5.00 4.04 11.19
CA TYR A 129 -5.16 2.63 11.52
C TYR A 129 -4.70 2.25 12.94
N SER A 130 -4.12 3.19 13.69
CA SER A 130 -3.45 2.97 15.00
C SER A 130 -4.31 2.32 16.10
N THR A 131 -5.63 2.33 15.98
CA THR A 131 -6.56 1.75 16.96
C THR A 131 -7.06 0.34 16.58
N SER A 132 -6.67 -0.16 15.40
CA SER A 132 -7.14 -1.44 14.87
C SER A 132 -6.46 -2.64 15.55
N ARG A 133 -7.24 -3.70 15.78
CA ARG A 133 -6.78 -4.98 16.34
C ARG A 133 -7.02 -6.12 15.37
N CYS A 134 -6.19 -7.15 15.47
CA CYS A 134 -6.40 -8.37 14.69
C CYS A 134 -7.73 -9.05 15.06
N ALA A 135 -8.54 -9.39 14.08
CA ALA A 135 -9.85 -10.00 14.28
C ALA A 135 -9.80 -11.41 14.89
N GLN A 136 -8.71 -12.16 14.68
CA GLN A 136 -8.60 -13.54 15.17
C GLN A 136 -8.28 -13.62 16.67
N ARG A 137 -7.36 -12.79 17.16
CA ARG A 137 -6.82 -12.86 18.54
C ARG A 137 -6.83 -11.54 19.30
N GLY A 138 -7.32 -10.46 18.69
CA GLY A 138 -7.32 -9.13 19.29
C GLY A 138 -5.93 -8.54 19.53
N CYS A 139 -4.86 -9.18 19.03
CA CYS A 139 -3.50 -8.65 19.16
C CYS A 139 -3.37 -7.32 18.42
N ALA A 140 -2.49 -6.46 18.93
CA ALA A 140 -2.17 -5.20 18.27
C ALA A 140 -1.58 -5.48 16.88
N LEU A 141 -1.89 -4.59 15.93
CA LEU A 141 -1.33 -4.61 14.58
C LEU A 141 -0.06 -3.75 14.48
N TRP A 142 0.24 -3.01 15.54
CA TRP A 142 1.29 -2.02 15.72
C TRP A 142 2.05 -2.33 16.99
#